data_AF-A0A3B9W5B4-F1
#
_entry.id   AF-A0A3B9W5B4-F1
#
_cell.length_a   1.000
_cell.length_b   1.000
_cell.length_c   1.000
_cell.angle_alpha   90.00
_cell.angle_beta   90.00
_cell.angle_gamma   90.00
#
_symmetry.space_group_name_H-M   'P 1'
#
loop_
_entity.id
_entity.type
_entity.pdbx_description
1 polymer ?
#
loop_
_entity_poly.entity_id
_entity_poly.type
_entity_poly.pdbx_seq_one_letter_code
_entity_poly.pdbx_strand_id
1 'polypeptide(L)'
;MPLSKMTALVFGAVYAVTGLVGFAVTGSSGTGTLIIFDLSVLHNVVHLAIGAAGLAAFAAGPAASRMFAQVFGVVLAAVAA
;
A
#
# COMPACT_ATOMS: atom_id res chain seq x y z
N MET A 1 8.20 -2.03 19.82
CA MET A 1 8.46 -1.78 18.38
C MET A 1 8.19 -0.30 18.09
N PRO A 2 9.07 0.45 17.42
CA PRO A 2 8.84 1.87 17.17
C PRO A 2 7.65 2.08 16.23
N LEU A 3 6.93 3.20 16.40
CA LEU A 3 5.72 3.51 15.64
C LEU A 3 5.96 3.46 14.13
N SER A 4 7.09 4.00 13.64
CA SER A 4 7.45 3.95 12.22
C SER A 4 7.54 2.55 11.66
N LYS A 5 8.05 1.58 12.44
CA LYS A 5 8.07 0.16 12.02
C LYS A 5 6.67 -0.45 12.01
N MET A 6 5.81 -0.10 12.96
CA MET A 6 4.41 -0.52 12.94
C MET A 6 3.68 0.06 11.74
N THR A 7 3.88 1.34 11.43
CA THR A 7 3.31 1.99 10.24
C THR A 7 3.76 1.27 8.96
N ALA A 8 5.06 1.02 8.79
CA ALA A 8 5.58 0.31 7.63
C ALA A 8 4.98 -1.10 7.50
N LEU A 9 4.86 -1.85 8.60
CA LEU A 9 4.25 -3.18 8.60
C LEU A 9 2.76 -3.14 8.25
N VAL A 10 1.98 -2.35 8.98
CA VAL A 10 0.51 -2.37 8.89
C VAL A 10 0.08 -1.85 7.53
N PHE A 11 0.59 -0.69 7.10
CA PHE A 11 0.24 -0.15 5.79
C PHE A 11 0.83 -1.00 4.67
N GLY A 12 2.06 -1.52 4.82
CA GLY A 12 2.64 -2.45 3.86
C GLY A 12 1.78 -3.70 3.65
N ALA A 13 1.36 -4.34 4.75
CA ALA A 13 0.52 -5.54 4.70
C ALA A 13 -0.87 -5.24 4.12
N VAL A 14 -1.54 -4.18 4.57
CA VAL A 14 -2.87 -3.80 4.07
C VAL A 14 -2.82 -3.51 2.57
N TYR A 15 -1.88 -2.70 2.10
CA TYR A 15 -1.77 -2.35 0.69
C TYR A 15 -1.39 -3.55 -0.18
N ALA A 16 -0.53 -4.45 0.32
CA ALA A 16 -0.21 -5.69 -0.38
C ALA A 16 -1.45 -6.58 -0.55
N VAL A 17 -2.20 -6.80 0.53
CA VAL A 17 -3.45 -7.58 0.48
C VAL A 17 -4.46 -6.94 -0.45
N THR A 18 -4.67 -5.63 -0.36
CA THR A 18 -5.61 -4.90 -1.24
C THR A 18 -5.21 -5.02 -2.71
N GLY A 19 -3.93 -4.89 -3.05
CA GLY A 19 -3.45 -5.07 -4.43
C GLY A 19 -3.69 -6.48 -4.96
N LEU A 20 -3.41 -7.50 -4.15
CA LEU A 20 -3.65 -8.90 -4.51
C LEU A 20 -5.14 -9.23 -4.68
N VAL A 21 -5.98 -8.78 -3.73
CA VAL A 21 -7.45 -8.94 -3.81
C VAL A 21 -7.98 -8.19 -5.03
N GLY A 22 -7.48 -6.98 -5.28
CA GLY A 22 -7.86 -6.18 -6.45
C GLY A 22 -7.63 -6.94 -7.76
N PHE A 23 -6.46 -7.55 -7.94
CA PHE A 23 -6.20 -8.38 -9.12
C PHE A 23 -7.10 -9.61 -9.21
N ALA A 24 -7.40 -10.25 -8.08
CA ALA A 24 -8.31 -11.40 -8.04
C ALA A 24 -9.73 -11.00 -8.47
N VAL A 25 -10.18 -9.79 -8.14
CA VAL A 25 -11.51 -9.26 -8.51
C VAL A 25 -11.53 -8.76 -9.96
N THR A 26 -10.50 -8.05 -10.42
CA THR A 26 -10.47 -7.50 -11.79
C THR A 26 -10.26 -8.58 -12.86
N GLY A 27 -9.66 -9.73 -12.52
CA GLY A 27 -9.43 -10.82 -13.47
C GLY A 27 -8.78 -10.35 -14.79
N SER A 28 -9.21 -10.94 -15.91
CA SER A 28 -8.73 -10.59 -17.26
C SER A 28 -9.37 -9.34 -17.86
N SER A 29 -10.49 -8.85 -17.33
CA SER A 29 -11.11 -7.60 -17.78
C SER A 29 -10.28 -6.38 -17.41
N GLY A 30 -9.43 -6.49 -16.38
CA GLY A 30 -8.57 -5.39 -15.93
C GLY A 30 -9.31 -4.27 -15.21
N THR A 31 -10.63 -4.38 -15.09
CA THR A 31 -11.52 -3.49 -14.34
C THR A 31 -12.51 -4.31 -13.53
N GLY A 32 -13.06 -3.72 -12.47
CA GLY A 32 -14.07 -4.33 -11.61
C GLY A 32 -14.49 -3.35 -10.51
N THR A 33 -15.41 -3.76 -9.63
CA THR A 33 -15.83 -2.95 -8.48
C THR A 33 -15.81 -3.83 -7.23
N LEU A 34 -15.19 -3.35 -6.16
CA LEU A 34 -15.17 -3.99 -4.86
C LEU A 34 -15.91 -3.13 -3.84
N ILE A 35 -17.06 -3.61 -3.38
CA ILE A 35 -18.01 -2.88 -2.53
C ILE A 35 -18.50 -1.61 -3.24
N ILE A 36 -17.80 -0.48 -3.05
CA ILE A 36 -18.09 0.81 -3.69
C ILE A 36 -16.87 1.40 -4.42
N PHE A 37 -15.75 0.67 -4.47
CA PHE A 37 -14.50 1.15 -5.06
C PHE A 37 -14.29 0.56 -6.44
N ASP A 38 -14.13 1.43 -7.43
CA ASP A 38 -13.73 1.02 -8.77
C ASP A 38 -12.26 0.59 -8.79
N LEU A 39 -12.06 -0.60 -9.34
CA LEU A 39 -10.77 -1.25 -9.49
C LEU A 39 -10.31 -1.12 -10.93
N SER A 40 -9.01 -0.91 -11.08
CA SER A 40 -8.31 -0.97 -12.35
C SER A 40 -6.96 -1.65 -12.15
N VAL A 41 -6.39 -2.19 -13.23
CA VAL A 41 -5.02 -2.72 -13.22
C VAL A 41 -4.05 -1.73 -12.58
N LEU A 42 -4.12 -0.45 -12.98
CA LEU A 42 -3.23 0.58 -12.44
C LEU A 42 -3.38 0.73 -10.93
N HIS A 43 -4.61 0.77 -10.42
CA HIS A 43 -4.85 0.92 -8.99
C HIS A 43 -4.32 -0.28 -8.19
N ASN A 44 -4.48 -1.50 -8.72
CA ASN A 44 -3.99 -2.72 -8.09
C ASN A 44 -2.46 -2.75 -8.06
N VAL A 45 -1.79 -2.33 -9.15
CA VAL A 45 -0.33 -2.21 -9.21
C VAL A 45 0.18 -1.19 -8.19
N VAL A 46 -0.44 -0.02 -8.10
CA VAL A 46 -0.05 1.02 -7.14
C VAL A 46 -0.19 0.50 -5.70
N HIS A 47 -1.30 -0.19 -5.39
CA HIS A 47 -1.46 -0.81 -4.09
C HIS A 47 -0.36 -1.82 -3.77
N LEU A 48 -0.08 -2.71 -4.71
CA LEU A 48 0.95 -3.73 -4.52
C LEU A 48 2.35 -3.13 -4.38
N ALA A 49 2.67 -2.08 -5.14
CA ALA A 49 3.94 -1.37 -5.05
C ALA A 49 4.14 -0.70 -3.68
N ILE A 50 3.12 0.00 -3.18
CA ILE A 50 3.14 0.60 -1.83
C ILE A 50 3.27 -0.51 -0.77
N GLY A 51 2.52 -1.61 -0.93
CA GLY A 51 2.56 -2.74 -0.03
C GLY A 51 3.96 -3.36 0.07
N ALA A 52 4.57 -3.65 -1.09
CA ALA A 52 5.92 -4.17 -1.20
C ALA A 52 6.95 -3.21 -0.59
N ALA A 53 6.85 -1.90 -0.86
CA ALA A 53 7.74 -0.91 -0.28
C ALA A 53 7.65 -0.84 1.25
N GLY A 54 6.43 -0.91 1.82
CA GLY A 54 6.20 -0.93 3.26
C GLY A 54 6.78 -2.17 3.94
N LEU A 55 6.52 -3.36 3.37
CA LEU A 55 7.05 -4.62 3.88
C LEU A 55 8.58 -4.71 3.75
N ALA A 56 9.16 -4.22 2.65
CA ALA A 56 10.60 -4.12 2.47
C ALA A 56 11.22 -3.15 3.49
N ALA A 57 10.62 -1.99 3.70
CA ALA A 57 11.09 -1.02 4.69
C ALA A 57 10.99 -1.55 6.13
N PHE A 58 9.97 -2.35 6.43
CA PHE A 58 9.83 -3.05 7.70
C PHE A 58 10.99 -4.04 7.92
N ALA A 59 11.27 -4.87 6.92
CA ALA A 59 12.33 -5.88 6.96
C ALA A 59 13.73 -5.24 7.04
N ALA A 60 13.95 -4.13 6.32
CA ALA A 60 15.24 -3.44 6.25
C ALA A 60 15.65 -2.72 7.53
N GLY A 61 14.72 -2.36 8.41
CA GLY A 61 15.04 -1.83 9.75
C GLY A 61 14.49 -0.43 10.07
N PRO A 62 14.85 0.15 11.23
CA PRO A 62 14.23 1.37 11.75
C PRO A 62 14.35 2.61 10.84
N ALA A 63 15.51 2.79 10.19
CA ALA A 63 15.76 3.94 9.33
C ALA A 63 14.86 3.92 8.07
N ALA A 64 14.82 2.79 7.37
CA ALA A 64 13.96 2.60 6.20
C ALA A 64 12.48 2.74 6.57
N SER A 65 12.06 2.15 7.69
CA SER A 65 10.67 2.28 8.17
C SER A 65 10.29 3.73 8.50
N ARG A 66 11.22 4.54 9.02
CA ARG A 66 10.99 5.98 9.26
C ARG A 66 10.83 6.73 7.95
N MET A 67 11.71 6.49 6.98
CA MET A 67 11.63 7.13 5.66
C MET A 67 10.30 6.79 4.97
N PHE A 68 9.90 5.51 4.97
CA PHE A 68 8.61 5.08 4.46
C PHE A 68 7.45 5.83 5.13
N ALA A 69 7.42 5.86 6.47
CA ALA A 69 6.35 6.53 7.22
C ALA A 69 6.27 8.04 6.91
N GLN A 70 7.41 8.72 6.73
CA GLN A 70 7.46 10.13 6.37
C GLN A 70 6.93 10.38 4.97
N VAL A 71 7.44 9.64 3.97
CA VAL A 71 7.01 9.79 2.57
C VAL A 71 5.53 9.46 2.44
N PHE A 72 5.09 8.33 2.99
CA PHE A 72 3.70 7.89 2.95
C PHE A 72 2.77 8.91 3.64
N GLY A 73 3.17 9.42 4.81
CA GLY A 73 2.41 10.43 5.53
C GLY A 73 2.31 11.76 4.78
N VAL A 74 3.40 12.23 4.14
CA VAL A 74 3.39 13.45 3.33
C VAL A 74 2.47 13.30 2.11
N VAL A 75 2.55 12.16 1.41
CA VAL A 75 1.67 11.89 0.27
C VAL A 75 0.20 11.90 0.70
N LEU A 76 -0.13 11.24 1.81
CA LEU A 76 -1.49 11.25 2.34
C LEU A 76 -1.97 12.65 2.73
N ALA A 77 -1.13 13.44 3.39
CA ALA A 77 -1.47 14.82 3.76
C ALA A 77 -1.70 15.69 2.52
N ALA A 78 -0.89 15.51 1.46
CA ALA A 78 -1.05 16.23 0.21
C ALA A 78 -2.33 15.84 -0.55
N VAL A 79 -2.74 14.57 -0.49
CA VAL A 79 -3.97 14.08 -1.12
C VAL A 79 -5.22 14.47 -0.33
N ALA A 80 -5.10 14.62 0.99
CA ALA A 80 -6.21 14.95 1.89
C ALA A 80 -6.48 16.47 2.05
N ALA A 81 -5.60 17.32 1.51
CA ALA A 81 -5.73 18.78 1.52
C ALA A 81 -6.54 19.29 0.32
#